data_AF-A0A3M1J2C2-F1
#
_entry.id   AF-A0A3M1J2C2-F1
#
_cell.length_a   1.000
_cell.length_b   1.000
_cell.length_c   1.000
_cell.angle_alpha   90.00
_cell.angle_beta   90.00
_cell.angle_gamma   90.00
#
_symmetry.space_group_name_H-M   'P 1'
#
loop_
_entity.id
_entity.type
_entity.pdbx_description
1 polymer ?
#
loop_
_entity_poly.entity_id
_entity_poly.type
_entity_poly.pdbx_seq_one_letter_code
_entity_poly.pdbx_strand_id
1 'polypeptide(L)' 'RVLHKSEWLGFPPIAGPAKPRSAQLEEAITQALLRMDKDPEGRAVLSMLRLDGFEQQGPSVFDAIAEKVALVKALG' A
#
# COMPACT_ATOMS: atom_id res chain seq x y z
N ARG A 1 -10.06 -5.77 28.95
CA ARG A 1 -8.59 -5.95 28.98
C ARG A 1 -8.17 -6.67 27.71
N VAL A 2 -7.22 -6.14 26.93
CA VAL A 2 -6.69 -6.82 25.73
C VAL A 2 -5.91 -8.06 26.16
N LEU A 3 -6.18 -9.22 25.56
CA LEU A 3 -5.55 -10.50 25.91
C LEU A 3 -4.35 -10.84 25.02
N HIS A 4 -4.43 -10.48 23.74
CA HIS A 4 -3.36 -10.66 22.76
C HIS A 4 -3.50 -9.60 21.67
N LYS A 5 -2.38 -9.11 21.13
CA LYS A 5 -2.34 -8.23 19.96
C LYS A 5 -1.59 -8.99 18.86
N SER A 6 -2.16 -9.02 17.67
CA SER A 6 -1.46 -9.54 16.49
C SER A 6 -0.24 -8.69 16.20
N GLU A 7 0.66 -9.24 15.37
CA GLU A 7 1.67 -8.43 14.73
C GLU A 7 1.04 -7.30 13.90
N TRP A 8 1.85 -6.29 13.62
CA TRP A 8 1.49 -5.26 12.67
C TRP A 8 1.72 -5.79 11.27
N LEU A 9 0.69 -5.72 10.44
CA LEU A 9 0.79 -5.92 9.01
C LEU A 9 0.55 -4.57 8.35
N GLY A 10 1.37 -4.24 7.36
CA GLY A 10 1.24 -2.98 6.62
C GLY A 10 -0.10 -2.87 5.91
N PHE A 11 -0.50 -1.64 5.58
CA PHE A 11 -1.63 -1.41 4.68
C PHE A 11 -1.29 -1.93 3.28
N PRO A 12 -2.28 -2.44 2.54
CA PRO A 12 -2.05 -3.00 1.21
C PRO A 12 -1.50 -1.90 0.27
N PRO A 13 -0.41 -2.17 -0.46
CA PRO A 13 0.16 -1.22 -1.38
C PRO A 13 -0.68 -1.08 -2.66
N ILE A 14 -0.44 0.01 -3.39
CA ILE A 14 -0.96 0.20 -4.74
C ILE A 14 0.03 -0.39 -5.74
N ALA A 15 -0.45 -1.21 -6.68
CA ALA A 15 0.37 -1.83 -7.71
C ALA A 15 -0.02 -1.35 -9.11
N GLY A 16 0.99 -1.18 -9.96
CA GLY A 16 0.84 -0.93 -11.40
C GLY A 16 1.08 -2.19 -12.23
N PRO A 17 0.75 -2.17 -13.53
CA PRO A 17 1.12 -3.25 -14.44
C PRO A 17 2.64 -3.32 -14.60
N ALA A 18 3.21 -4.54 -14.63
CA ALA A 18 4.65 -4.73 -14.84
C ALA A 18 5.18 -4.16 -16.17
N LYS A 19 4.28 -3.95 -17.15
CA LYS A 19 4.56 -3.27 -18.41
C LYS A 19 3.50 -2.19 -18.62
N PRO A 20 3.75 -0.95 -18.18
CA PRO A 20 2.83 0.16 -18.36
C PRO A 20 2.62 0.45 -19.85
N ARG A 21 1.39 0.75 -20.24
CA ARG A 21 1.07 1.18 -21.61
C ARG A 21 1.62 2.58 -21.91
N SER A 22 1.78 3.42 -20.88
CA SER A 22 2.36 4.75 -20.95
C SER A 22 3.10 5.04 -19.65
N ALA A 23 4.40 5.31 -19.76
CA ALA A 23 5.22 5.74 -18.63
C ALA A 23 4.77 7.10 -18.09
N GLN A 24 4.28 7.98 -18.95
CA GLN A 24 3.77 9.30 -18.56
C GLN A 24 2.52 9.20 -17.69
N LEU A 25 1.60 8.29 -18.04
CA LEU A 25 0.39 8.07 -17.24
C LEU A 25 0.71 7.43 -15.89
N GLU A 26 1.60 6.43 -15.87
CA GLU A 26 2.06 5.81 -14.62
C GLU A 26 2.72 6.84 -13.68
N GLU A 27 3.61 7.68 -14.21
CA GLU A 27 4.25 8.74 -13.45
C GLU A 27 3.22 9.76 -12.95
N ALA A 28 2.25 10.16 -13.79
CA ALA A 28 1.21 11.11 -13.40
C ALA A 28 0.34 10.58 -12.24
N ILE A 29 -0.05 9.30 -12.29
CA ILE A 29 -0.81 8.65 -11.20
C ILE A 29 0.04 8.54 -9.94
N THR A 30 1.30 8.12 -10.08
CA THR A 30 2.24 8.00 -8.96
C THR A 30 2.40 9.34 -8.24
N GLN A 31 2.65 10.41 -8.99
CA GLN A 31 2.80 11.75 -8.43
C GLN A 31 1.51 12.29 -7.80
N ALA A 32 0.34 11.97 -8.37
CA ALA A 32 -0.94 12.34 -7.79
C ALA A 32 -1.16 11.69 -6.42
N LEU A 33 -0.86 10.40 -6.26
CA LEU A 33 -0.96 9.69 -4.98
C LEU A 33 0.03 10.24 -3.95
N LEU A 34 1.28 10.45 -4.33
CA LEU A 34 2.33 10.96 -3.43
C LEU A 34 2.09 12.39 -2.96
N ARG A 35 1.32 13.20 -3.71
CA ARG A 35 0.98 14.59 -3.35
C ARG A 35 -0.45 14.75 -2.86
N MET A 36 -1.17 13.65 -2.65
CA MET A 36 -2.59 13.68 -2.28
C MET A 36 -2.83 14.42 -0.94
N ASP A 37 -1.87 14.40 -0.02
CA ASP A 37 -1.93 15.14 1.25
C ASP A 37 -1.81 16.67 1.06
N LYS A 38 -1.23 17.13 -0.06
CA LYS A 38 -1.09 18.56 -0.39
C LYS A 38 -2.33 19.12 -1.09
N ASP A 39 -3.17 18.28 -1.66
CA ASP A 39 -4.40 18.68 -2.35
C ASP A 39 -5.63 18.68 -1.41
N PRO A 40 -6.51 19.70 -1.46
CA PRO A 40 -7.73 19.73 -0.62
C PRO A 40 -8.69 18.55 -0.85
N GLU A 41 -8.91 18.14 -2.10
CA GLU A 41 -9.75 16.97 -2.40
C GLU A 41 -9.04 15.69 -2.00
N GLY A 42 -7.72 15.63 -2.24
CA GLY A 42 -6.89 14.53 -1.79
C GLY A 42 -6.96 14.29 -0.27
N ARG A 43 -6.89 15.34 0.55
CA ARG A 43 -7.07 15.24 2.00
C ARG A 43 -8.45 14.74 2.42
N ALA A 44 -9.50 15.12 1.69
CA ALA A 44 -10.85 14.62 1.95
C ALA A 44 -10.94 13.11 1.71
N VAL A 45 -10.33 12.62 0.62
CA VAL A 45 -10.25 11.18 0.31
C VAL A 45 -9.43 10.44 1.37
N LEU A 46 -8.25 10.95 1.73
CA LEU A 46 -7.39 10.36 2.76
C LEU A 46 -8.11 10.27 4.11
N SER A 47 -8.81 11.32 4.53
CA SER A 47 -9.59 11.34 5.77
C SER A 47 -10.72 10.31 5.76
N MET A 48 -11.46 10.21 4.65
CA MET A 48 -12.53 9.23 4.48
C MET A 48 -12.01 7.78 4.64
N LEU A 49 -10.82 7.52 4.10
CA LEU A 49 -10.17 6.21 4.15
C LEU A 49 -9.34 5.98 5.42
N ARG A 50 -9.22 6.99 6.30
CA ARG A 50 -8.36 6.99 7.49
C ARG A 50 -6.90 6.69 7.16
N LEU A 51 -6.41 7.32 6.10
CA LEU A 51 -5.02 7.25 5.66
C LEU A 51 -4.35 8.61 5.88
N ASP A 52 -3.05 8.57 6.16
CA ASP A 52 -2.24 9.79 6.29
C ASP A 52 -1.66 10.25 4.93
N GLY A 53 -1.46 9.30 4.00
CA GLY A 53 -0.91 9.57 2.68
C GLY A 53 -0.39 8.30 2.00
N PHE A 54 0.40 8.50 0.94
CA PHE A 54 1.09 7.46 0.20
C PHE A 54 2.59 7.75 0.18
N GLU A 55 3.39 6.70 0.20
CA GLU A 55 4.85 6.78 0.13
C GLU A 55 5.39 5.71 -0.83
N GLN A 56 6.56 5.97 -1.41
CA GLN A 56 7.22 5.02 -2.27
C GLN A 56 8.02 4.03 -1.42
N GLN A 57 7.68 2.75 -1.56
CA GLN A 57 8.29 1.66 -0.81
C GLN A 57 8.89 0.61 -1.75
N GLY A 58 9.92 -0.09 -1.27
CA GLY A 58 10.52 -1.21 -1.98
C GLY A 58 9.73 -2.51 -1.81
N PRO A 59 10.09 -3.59 -2.54
CA PRO A 59 9.38 -4.87 -2.48
C PRO A 59 9.37 -5.55 -1.10
N SER A 60 10.28 -5.19 -0.19
CA SER A 60 10.37 -5.78 1.15
C SER A 60 9.14 -5.54 2.02
N VAL A 61 8.27 -4.59 1.67
CA VAL A 61 6.98 -4.41 2.37
C VAL A 61 6.05 -5.61 2.23
N PHE A 62 6.31 -6.51 1.27
CA PHE A 62 5.54 -7.73 1.05
C PHE A 62 6.07 -8.95 1.82
N ASP A 63 7.20 -8.84 2.52
CA ASP A 63 7.90 -10.01 3.11
C ASP A 63 7.02 -10.74 4.13
N ALA A 64 6.36 -10.02 5.04
CA ALA A 64 5.45 -10.61 6.03
C ALA A 64 4.24 -11.34 5.38
N ILE A 65 3.81 -10.88 4.20
CA ILE A 65 2.76 -11.56 3.43
C ILE A 65 3.32 -12.86 2.83
N ALA A 66 4.52 -12.80 2.25
CA ALA A 66 5.19 -13.97 1.68
C ALA A 66 5.43 -15.08 2.73
N GLU A 67 5.86 -14.70 3.94
CA GLU A 67 6.04 -15.63 5.07
C GLU A 67 4.73 -16.33 5.46
N LYS A 68 3.64 -15.58 5.57
CA LYS A 68 2.31 -16.15 5.87
C LYS A 68 1.80 -17.06 4.77
N VAL A 69 2.02 -16.71 3.50
CA VAL A 69 1.68 -17.58 2.37
C VAL A 69 2.49 -18.88 2.43
N ALA A 70 3.77 -18.83 2.76
CA ALA A 70 4.60 -20.02 2.92
C ALA A 70 4.11 -20.92 4.06
N LEU A 71 3.73 -20.34 5.20
CA LEU A 71 3.13 -21.07 6.32
C LEU A 71 1.86 -21.81 5.92
N VAL A 72 0.93 -21.13 5.23
CA VAL A 72 -0.33 -21.76 4.78
C VAL A 72 -0.06 -22.88 3.78
N LYS A 73 0.88 -22.69 2.84
CA LYS A 73 1.27 -23.72 1.85
C LYS A 73 1.88 -24.96 2.50
N ALA A 74 2.64 -24.82 3.58
CA ALA A 74 3.28 -25.95 4.25
C ALA A 74 2.30 -26.83 5.05
N LEU A 75 1.10 -26.31 5.35
CA LEU A 75 0.07 -26.99 6.13
C LEU A 75 -1.01 -27.68 5.28
N GLY A 76 -1.01 -27.44 3.96
CA GLY A 76 -1.93 -28.06 2.99
C GLY A 76 -1.26 -29.13 2.15
#